data_AF-A0A6V7JKQ4-F1
#
_entry.id   AF-A0A6V7JKQ4-F1
#
_cell.length_a   1.000
_cell.length_b   1.000
_cell.length_c   1.000
_cell.angle_alpha   90.00
_cell.angle_beta   90.00
_cell.angle_gamma   90.00
#
_symmetry.space_group_name_H-M   'P 1'
#
loop_
_entity.id
_entity.type
_entity.pdbx_description
1 polymer ?
#
loop_
_entity_poly.entity_id
_entity_poly.type
_entity_poly.pdbx_seq_one_letter_code
_entity_poly.pdbx_strand_id
1 'polypeptide(L)'
;IRSLVKSFDPPSKDLVRALEKKLEKCRNQENNPDSEIYKKRMQEMLDEEDIPDDMKYSQLKQEQTARDEKMLGIRNLGSPGHRS
;
A
#
# COMPACT_ATOMS: atom_id res chain seq x y z
N ILE A 1 29.75 32.22 -17.82
CA ILE A 1 29.74 31.25 -16.70
C ILE A 1 30.46 29.98 -17.16
N ARG A 2 31.78 29.86 -16.89
CA ARG A 2 32.61 28.68 -17.22
C ARG A 2 33.61 28.28 -16.10
N SER A 3 33.66 29.03 -15.00
CA SER A 3 34.70 28.86 -13.97
C SER A 3 34.36 27.87 -12.85
N LEU A 4 33.12 27.44 -12.69
CA LEU A 4 32.72 26.52 -11.61
C LEU A 4 33.35 25.12 -11.77
N VAL A 5 33.56 24.67 -13.00
CA VAL A 5 34.11 23.34 -13.30
C VAL A 5 35.59 23.23 -12.94
N LYS A 6 36.36 24.33 -12.96
CA LYS A 6 37.80 24.32 -12.67
C LYS A 6 38.13 24.00 -11.20
N SER A 7 37.16 24.12 -10.30
CA SER A 7 37.33 23.89 -8.86
C SER A 7 36.64 22.61 -8.37
N PHE A 8 36.14 21.77 -9.29
CA PHE A 8 35.47 20.53 -8.96
C PHE A 8 36.49 19.39 -8.89
N ASP A 9 36.67 18.83 -7.69
CA ASP A 9 37.40 17.59 -7.48
C ASP A 9 36.39 16.43 -7.40
N PRO A 10 36.43 15.46 -8.34
CA PRO A 10 35.54 14.31 -8.28
C PRO A 10 35.77 13.50 -6.99
N PRO A 11 34.71 13.04 -6.31
CA PRO A 11 34.87 12.24 -5.10
C PRO A 11 35.60 10.93 -5.41
N SER A 12 36.43 10.48 -4.47
CA SER A 12 37.11 9.20 -4.61
C SER A 12 36.11 8.04 -4.67
N LYS A 13 36.46 6.97 -5.39
CA LYS A 13 35.61 5.77 -5.52
C LYS A 13 35.25 5.17 -4.16
N ASP A 14 36.17 5.22 -3.20
CA ASP A 14 35.94 4.69 -1.86
C ASP A 14 34.95 5.55 -1.06
N LEU A 15 35.02 6.88 -1.21
CA LEU A 15 34.04 7.78 -0.62
C LEU A 15 32.65 7.55 -1.21
N VAL A 16 32.55 7.41 -2.53
CA VAL A 16 31.29 7.09 -3.23
C VAL A 16 30.71 5.79 -2.70
N ARG A 17 31.48 4.70 -2.67
CA ARG A 17 31.05 3.39 -2.15
C ARG A 17 30.58 3.45 -0.69
N ALA A 18 31.28 4.22 0.15
CA ALA A 18 30.91 4.39 1.54
C ALA A 18 29.58 5.15 1.69
N LEU A 19 29.35 6.15 0.86
CA LEU A 19 28.09 6.89 0.81
C LEU A 19 26.94 6.02 0.28
N GLU A 20 27.15 5.25 -0.78
CA GLU A 20 26.16 4.29 -1.31
C GLU A 20 25.76 3.27 -0.24
N LYS A 21 26.73 2.71 0.50
CA LYS A 21 26.45 1.77 1.60
C LYS A 21 25.66 2.40 2.74
N LYS A 22 25.85 3.69 3.01
CA LYS A 22 25.03 4.43 4.00
C LYS A 22 23.63 4.68 3.45
N LEU A 23 23.54 5.10 2.18
CA LEU A 23 22.28 5.37 1.50
C LEU A 23 21.38 4.14 1.47
N GLU A 24 21.94 2.95 1.28
CA GLU A 24 21.19 1.69 1.33
C GLU A 24 20.41 1.50 2.65
N LYS A 25 20.99 1.98 3.75
CA LYS A 25 20.41 1.80 5.10
C LYS A 25 19.35 2.83 5.46
N CYS A 26 19.38 4.00 4.82
CA CYS A 26 18.54 5.14 5.21
C CYS A 26 17.62 5.64 4.10
N ARG A 27 17.75 5.14 2.88
CA ARG A 27 16.83 5.49 1.79
C ARG A 27 15.41 5.05 2.15
N ASN A 28 14.44 5.89 1.85
CA ASN A 28 13.04 5.55 2.05
C ASN A 28 12.63 4.48 1.03
N GLN A 29 12.47 3.25 1.51
CA GLN A 29 12.11 2.12 0.64
C GLN A 29 10.66 2.25 0.15
N GLU A 30 9.75 2.84 0.91
CA GLU A 30 8.35 3.01 0.48
C GLU A 30 8.19 3.88 -0.77
N ASN A 31 9.19 4.72 -1.08
CA ASN A 31 9.23 5.59 -2.25
C ASN A 31 10.31 5.18 -3.26
N ASN A 32 10.99 4.05 -3.02
CA ASN A 32 12.04 3.57 -3.91
C ASN A 32 11.42 2.63 -4.96
N PRO A 33 11.42 2.98 -6.27
CA PRO A 33 10.82 2.15 -7.31
C PRO A 33 11.50 0.78 -7.46
N ASP A 34 12.75 0.66 -7.05
CA ASP A 34 13.47 -0.62 -7.06
C ASP A 34 13.06 -1.54 -5.91
N SER A 35 12.43 -1.01 -4.86
CA SER A 35 12.04 -1.79 -3.69
C SER A 35 10.79 -2.63 -3.94
N GLU A 36 10.72 -3.79 -3.28
CA GLU A 36 9.55 -4.67 -3.36
C GLU A 36 8.30 -4.04 -2.71
N ILE A 37 8.48 -3.20 -1.68
CA ILE A 37 7.37 -2.52 -1.00
C ILE A 37 6.67 -1.54 -1.95
N TYR A 38 7.44 -0.72 -2.66
CA TYR A 38 6.89 0.21 -3.65
C TYR A 38 6.17 -0.54 -4.78
N LYS A 39 6.81 -1.59 -5.32
CA LYS A 39 6.22 -2.41 -6.39
C LYS A 39 4.91 -3.05 -5.95
N LYS A 40 4.87 -3.62 -4.74
CA LYS A 40 3.65 -4.24 -4.20
C LYS A 40 2.53 -3.22 -4.03
N ARG A 41 2.82 -2.05 -3.45
CA ARG A 41 1.81 -0.98 -3.29
C ARG A 41 1.26 -0.51 -4.63
N MET A 42 2.11 -0.40 -5.65
CA MET A 42 1.66 -0.02 -6.98
C MET A 42 0.83 -1.10 -7.64
N GLN A 43 1.20 -2.36 -7.46
CA GLN A 43 0.38 -3.48 -7.94
C GLN A 43 -0.99 -3.51 -7.25
N GLU A 44 -1.05 -3.32 -5.93
CA GLU A 44 -2.32 -3.29 -5.19
C GLU A 44 -3.25 -2.18 -5.69
N MET A 45 -2.73 -0.99 -6.01
CA MET A 45 -3.54 0.09 -6.58
C MET A 45 -4.12 -0.26 -7.96
N LEU A 46 -3.32 -0.90 -8.82
CA LEU A 46 -3.80 -1.34 -10.13
C LEU A 46 -4.82 -2.47 -10.01
N ASP A 47 -4.56 -3.44 -9.13
CA ASP A 47 -5.45 -4.56 -8.86
C ASP A 47 -6.80 -4.07 -8.29
N GLU A 48 -6.81 -3.02 -7.46
CA GLU A 48 -8.03 -2.39 -6.95
C GLU A 48 -8.84 -1.64 -8.02
N GLU A 49 -8.17 -1.04 -9.01
CA GLU A 49 -8.81 -0.37 -10.15
C GLU A 49 -9.45 -1.39 -11.12
N ASP A 50 -8.91 -2.60 -11.21
CA ASP A 50 -9.43 -3.68 -12.05
C ASP A 50 -10.62 -4.44 -11.44
N ILE A 51 -10.98 -4.18 -10.18
CA ILE A 51 -12.17 -4.79 -9.53
C ILE A 51 -13.44 -4.13 -10.09
N PRO A 52 -14.37 -4.89 -10.72
CA PRO A 52 -15.64 -4.32 -11.18
C PRO A 52 -16.42 -3.68 -10.03
N ASP A 53 -17.03 -2.52 -10.27
CA ASP A 53 -17.77 -1.75 -9.25
C ASP A 53 -18.84 -2.59 -8.52
N ASP A 54 -19.53 -3.48 -9.25
CA ASP A 54 -20.51 -4.40 -8.68
C ASP A 54 -19.89 -5.37 -7.66
N MET A 55 -18.69 -5.86 -7.93
CA MET A 55 -17.95 -6.72 -7.00
C MET A 55 -17.51 -5.95 -5.77
N LYS A 56 -16.98 -4.73 -5.95
CA LYS A 56 -16.60 -3.84 -4.85
C LYS A 56 -17.78 -3.52 -3.94
N TYR A 57 -18.94 -3.19 -4.53
CA TYR A 57 -20.17 -2.93 -3.78
C TYR A 57 -20.66 -4.16 -3.02
N SER A 58 -20.60 -5.35 -3.65
CA SER A 58 -20.98 -6.60 -3.01
C SER A 58 -20.12 -6.93 -1.78
N GLN A 59 -18.81 -6.70 -1.86
CA GLN A 59 -17.87 -6.90 -0.76
C GLN A 59 -18.14 -5.93 0.39
N LEU A 60 -18.32 -4.64 0.09
CA LEU A 60 -18.65 -3.61 1.10
C LEU A 60 -19.95 -3.95 1.84
N LYS A 61 -20.97 -4.41 1.12
CA LYS A 61 -22.26 -4.81 1.71
C LYS A 61 -22.12 -6.03 2.63
N GLN A 62 -21.35 -7.05 2.22
CA GLN A 62 -21.08 -8.21 3.07
C GLN A 62 -20.30 -7.81 4.33
N GLU A 63 -19.31 -6.93 4.20
CA GLU A 63 -18.49 -6.47 5.31
C GLU A 63 -19.32 -5.64 6.32
N GLN A 64 -20.22 -4.77 5.83
CA GLN A 64 -21.19 -4.08 6.68
C GLN A 64 -22.11 -5.06 7.40
N THR A 65 -22.68 -6.03 6.69
CA THR A 65 -23.55 -7.04 7.28
C THR A 65 -22.84 -7.81 8.40
N ALA A 66 -21.60 -8.24 8.16
CA ALA A 66 -20.79 -8.94 9.17
C ALA A 66 -20.45 -8.05 10.38
N ARG A 67 -20.18 -6.76 10.16
CA ARG A 67 -19.98 -5.77 11.24
C ARG A 67 -21.26 -5.60 12.06
N ASP A 68 -22.41 -5.48 11.40
CA ASP A 68 -23.72 -5.28 12.04
C ASP A 68 -24.15 -6.53 12.82
N GLU A 69 -23.95 -7.73 12.29
CA GLU A 69 -24.17 -9.00 13.00
C GLU A 69 -23.32 -9.10 14.27
N LYS A 70 -22.03 -8.72 14.18
CA LYS A 70 -21.12 -8.71 15.33
C LYS A 70 -21.52 -7.68 16.38
N MET A 71 -22.04 -6.52 15.96
CA MET A 71 -22.48 -5.45 16.85
C MET A 71 -23.81 -5.79 17.55
N LEU A 72 -24.80 -6.27 16.79
CA LEU A 72 -26.15 -6.49 17.28
C LEU A 72 -26.30 -7.83 18.01
N GLY A 73 -25.40 -8.79 17.79
CA GLY A 73 -25.43 -10.09 18.48
C GLY A 73 -26.69 -10.92 18.20
N ILE A 74 -27.48 -10.53 17.19
CA ILE A 74 -28.77 -11.15 16.84
C ILE A 74 -28.50 -12.45 16.10
N ARG A 75 -28.35 -13.54 16.85
CA ARG A 75 -28.52 -14.90 16.31
C ARG A 75 -30.02 -15.12 16.10
N ASN A 76 -30.47 -14.94 14.85
CA ASN A 76 -31.76 -15.39 14.32
C ASN A 76 -32.90 -15.48 15.34
N LEU A 77 -33.57 -14.35 15.61
CA LEU A 77 -34.92 -14.40 16.15
C LEU A 77 -35.84 -14.88 15.03
N GLY A 78 -36.09 -16.20 14.99
CA GLY A 78 -37.11 -16.78 14.13
C GLY A 78 -38.44 -16.07 14.39
N SER A 79 -39.02 -15.50 13.33
CA SER A 79 -40.28 -14.78 13.39
C SER A 79 -41.39 -15.67 13.96
N PRO A 80 -41.97 -15.38 15.14
CA PRO A 80 -43.07 -16.17 15.67
C PRO A 80 -44.38 -15.65 15.05
N GLY A 81 -44.83 -16.28 13.96
CA GLY A 81 -46.01 -15.77 13.27
C GLY A 81 -46.59 -16.65 12.16
N HIS A 82 -46.76 -17.95 12.40
CA HIS A 82 -47.81 -18.74 11.76
C HIS A 82 -48.23 -19.88 12.70
N ARG A 83 -49.28 -19.65 13.47
CA ARG A 83 -50.17 -20.73 13.93
C ARG A 83 -51.56 -20.42 13.38
N SER A 84 -52.11 -21.49 12.83
CA SER A 84 -53.34 -21.67 12.06
C SER A 84 -54.58 -21.03 12.66
#